data_AF-A0A2R3MX78-F1
#
_entry.id   AF-A0A2R3MX78-F1
#
_cell.length_a   1.000
_cell.length_b   1.000
_cell.length_c   1.000
_cell.angle_alpha   90.00
_cell.angle_beta   90.00
_cell.angle_gamma   90.00
#
_symmetry.space_group_name_H-M   'P 1'
#
loop_
_entity.id
_entity.type
_entity.pdbx_description
1 polymer ?
#
loop_
_entity_poly.entity_id
_entity_poly.type
_entity_poly.pdbx_seq_one_letter_code
_entity_poly.pdbx_strand_id
1 'polypeptide(L)' 'MKKISCLFFALAILLSDVMCAVVAFKYAKMLWGIKNAGYSAPAATALLWAIPFLIGIVACIIIAVVARKK' A
#
# COMPACT_ATOMS: atom_id res chain seq x y z
N MET A 1 -23.89 12.80 -1.58
CA MET A 1 -23.22 11.48 -1.52
C MET A 1 -22.09 11.41 -0.46
N LYS A 2 -22.24 12.03 0.71
CA LYS A 2 -21.15 12.19 1.71
C LYS A 2 -20.70 10.88 2.38
N LYS A 3 -21.63 9.94 2.62
CA LYS A 3 -21.32 8.62 3.22
C LYS A 3 -20.41 7.77 2.33
N ILE A 4 -20.64 7.78 1.01
CA ILE A 4 -19.84 7.02 0.04
C ILE A 4 -18.42 7.59 -0.02
N SER A 5 -18.27 8.91 -0.07
CA SER A 5 -16.94 9.53 -0.01
C SER A 5 -16.21 9.22 1.30
N CYS A 6 -16.92 9.25 2.44
CA CYS A 6 -16.33 8.89 3.73
C CYS A 6 -15.83 7.44 3.75
N LEU A 7 -16.59 6.52 3.16
CA LEU A 7 -16.19 5.12 3.01
C LEU A 7 -14.91 4.97 2.17
N PHE A 8 -14.79 5.68 1.05
CA PHE A 8 -13.57 5.66 0.23
C PHE A 8 -12.36 6.29 0.93
N PHE A 9 -12.56 7.31 1.77
CA PHE A 9 -11.50 7.85 2.63
C PHE A 9 -11.04 6.84 3.68
N ALA A 10 -11.98 6.16 4.34
CA ALA A 10 -11.65 5.10 5.29
C ALA A 10 -10.91 3.94 4.60
N LEU A 11 -11.33 3.57 3.40
CA LEU A 11 -10.64 2.58 2.55
C LEU A 11 -9.22 3.01 2.22
N ALA A 12 -8.98 4.28 1.87
CA ALA A 12 -7.65 4.79 1.56
C ALA A 12 -6.69 4.73 2.77
N ILE A 13 -7.20 5.04 3.97
CA ILE A 13 -6.44 4.93 5.22
C ILE A 13 -6.12 3.46 5.52
N LEU A 14 -7.11 2.58 5.40
CA LEU A 14 -6.92 1.14 5.58
C LEU A 14 -5.88 0.57 4.60
N LEU A 15 -5.95 0.97 3.32
CA LEU A 15 -4.98 0.55 2.30
C LEU A 15 -3.56 1.02 2.62
N SER A 16 -3.41 2.19 3.24
CA SER A 16 -2.10 2.72 3.66
C SER A 16 -1.50 1.90 4.80
N ASP A 17 -2.33 1.48 5.76
CA ASP A 17 -1.89 0.61 6.87
C ASP A 17 -1.48 -0.78 6.37
N VAL A 18 -2.32 -1.38 5.50
CA VAL A 18 -2.02 -2.66 4.86
C VAL A 18 -0.75 -2.58 4.01
N MET A 19 -0.53 -1.48 3.28
CA MET A 19 0.70 -1.25 2.53
C MET A 19 1.93 -1.33 3.45
N CYS A 20 1.92 -0.59 4.57
CA CYS A 20 3.01 -0.61 5.53
C CYS A 20 3.26 -2.01 6.10
N ALA A 21 2.21 -2.72 6.49
CA ALA A 21 2.31 -4.09 7.02
C ALA A 21 2.92 -5.06 5.99
N VAL A 22 2.43 -5.04 4.75
CA VAL A 22 2.90 -5.92 3.67
C VAL A 22 4.36 -5.61 3.32
N VAL A 23 4.70 -4.33 3.16
CA VAL A 23 6.07 -3.92 2.82
C VAL A 23 7.04 -4.29 3.94
N ALA A 24 6.69 -4.05 5.21
CA ALA A 24 7.53 -4.42 6.36
C ALA A 24 7.75 -5.94 6.43
N PHE A 25 6.70 -6.73 6.23
CA PHE A 25 6.81 -8.19 6.22
C PHE A 25 7.70 -8.69 5.07
N LYS A 26 7.51 -8.16 3.85
CA LYS A 26 8.33 -8.52 2.69
C LYS A 26 9.79 -8.10 2.88
N TYR A 27 10.03 -6.96 3.50
CA TYR A 27 11.37 -6.46 3.83
C TYR A 27 12.07 -7.36 4.84
N ALA A 28 11.40 -7.73 5.94
CA ALA A 28 11.92 -8.66 6.93
C ALA A 28 12.23 -10.04 6.31
N LYS A 29 11.34 -10.53 5.44
CA LYS A 29 11.56 -11.78 4.69
C LYS A 29 12.78 -11.68 3.78
N MET A 30 13.01 -10.55 3.13
CA MET A 30 14.21 -10.35 2.31
C MET A 30 15.48 -10.28 3.14
N LEU A 31 15.48 -9.58 4.28
CA LEU A 31 16.63 -9.56 5.19
C LEU A 31 17.01 -10.97 5.66
N TRP A 32 16.01 -11.77 6.02
CA TRP A 32 16.24 -13.17 6.39
C TRP A 32 16.74 -13.99 5.19
N GLY A 33 16.17 -13.78 4.00
CA GLY A 33 16.59 -14.45 2.76
C GLY A 33 18.01 -14.10 2.31
N ILE A 34 18.46 -12.87 2.52
CA ILE A 34 19.84 -12.44 2.25
C ILE A 34 20.79 -13.16 3.22
N LYS A 35 20.43 -13.22 4.51
CA LYS A 35 21.28 -13.81 5.54
C LYS A 35 21.38 -15.34 5.45
N ASN A 36 20.27 -16.02 5.12
CA ASN A 36 20.14 -17.47 5.29
C ASN A 36 19.88 -18.24 3.99
N ALA A 37 19.38 -17.60 2.94
CA ALA A 37 18.96 -18.25 1.69
C ALA A 37 19.72 -17.75 0.45
N GLY A 38 20.76 -16.91 0.62
CA GLY A 38 21.61 -16.43 -0.47
C GLY A 38 20.90 -15.49 -1.45
N TYR A 39 19.87 -14.75 -1.03
CA TYR A 39 19.22 -13.78 -1.91
C TYR A 39 20.22 -12.71 -2.38
N SER A 40 20.35 -12.55 -3.69
CA SER A 40 21.24 -11.53 -4.28
C SER A 40 20.59 -10.15 -4.38
N ALA A 41 19.26 -10.08 -4.30
CA ALA A 41 18.53 -8.82 -4.42
C ALA A 41 18.54 -8.03 -3.08
N PRO A 42 18.72 -6.69 -3.13
CA PRO A 42 18.71 -5.87 -1.91
C PRO A 42 17.30 -5.81 -1.30
N ALA A 43 17.23 -5.77 0.03
CA ALA A 43 15.95 -5.75 0.77
C ALA A 43 15.04 -4.57 0.37
N ALA A 44 15.61 -3.47 -0.12
CA ALA A 44 14.89 -2.32 -0.67
C ALA A 44 13.96 -2.67 -1.85
N THR A 45 14.20 -3.78 -2.58
CA THR A 45 13.27 -4.23 -3.63
C THR A 45 11.88 -4.60 -3.10
N ALA A 46 11.75 -4.86 -1.79
CA ALA A 46 10.44 -4.99 -1.14
C ALA A 46 9.60 -3.71 -1.21
N LEU A 47 10.21 -2.52 -1.36
CA LEU A 47 9.50 -1.24 -1.50
C LEU A 47 8.72 -1.14 -2.84
N LEU A 48 9.12 -1.89 -3.87
CA LEU A 48 8.38 -1.94 -5.13
C LEU A 48 6.96 -2.48 -4.94
N TRP A 49 6.73 -3.29 -3.90
CA TRP A 49 5.40 -3.74 -3.53
C TRP A 49 4.49 -2.61 -3.05
N ALA A 50 5.01 -1.43 -2.70
CA ALA A 50 4.21 -0.26 -2.36
C ALA A 50 3.51 0.37 -3.57
N ILE A 51 4.04 0.20 -4.79
CA ILE A 51 3.51 0.80 -6.02
C ILE A 51 2.03 0.45 -6.25
N PRO A 52 1.60 -0.83 -6.24
CA PRO A 52 0.19 -1.17 -6.43
C PRO A 52 -0.73 -0.56 -5.36
N PHE A 53 -0.28 -0.46 -4.11
CA PHE A 53 -1.06 0.18 -3.05
C PHE A 53 -1.20 1.68 -3.27
N LEU A 54 -0.12 2.36 -3.65
CA LEU A 54 -0.14 3.79 -4.00
C LEU A 54 -1.13 4.08 -5.13
N ILE A 55 -1.13 3.26 -6.18
CA ILE A 55 -2.10 3.38 -7.28
C ILE A 55 -3.54 3.23 -6.75
N GLY A 56 -3.78 2.24 -5.89
CA GLY A 56 -5.09 2.01 -5.27
C GLY A 56 -5.54 3.17 -4.37
N ILE A 57 -4.64 3.74 -3.57
CA ILE A 57 -4.90 4.89 -2.69
C ILE A 57 -5.29 6.11 -3.53
N VAL A 58 -4.51 6.42 -4.57
CA VAL A 58 -4.79 7.55 -5.48
C VAL A 58 -6.15 7.38 -6.15
N ALA A 59 -6.46 6.18 -6.66
CA ALA A 59 -7.77 5.89 -7.24
C ALA A 59 -8.91 6.09 -6.24
N CYS A 60 -8.77 5.61 -4.99
CA CYS A 60 -9.77 5.80 -3.94
C CYS A 60 -9.98 7.28 -3.61
N ILE A 61 -8.91 8.08 -3.55
CA ILE A 61 -8.99 9.53 -3.30
C ILE A 61 -9.70 10.23 -4.45
N ILE A 62 -9.37 9.92 -5.71
CA ILE A 62 -10.02 10.51 -6.89
C ILE A 62 -11.52 10.24 -6.85
N ILE A 63 -11.93 8.98 -6.63
CA ILE A 63 -13.35 8.60 -6.54
C ILE A 63 -14.03 9.34 -5.38
N ALA A 64 -13.38 9.41 -4.22
CA ALA A 64 -13.91 10.10 -3.05
C ALA A 64 -14.12 11.61 -3.30
N VAL A 65 -13.23 12.25 -4.05
CA VAL A 65 -13.33 13.69 -4.41
C VAL A 65 -14.43 13.91 -5.44
N VAL A 66 -14.47 13.10 -6.50
CA VAL A 66 -15.53 13.18 -7.53
C VAL A 66 -16.91 12.97 -6.91
N ALA A 67 -17.05 11.98 -6.02
CA ALA A 67 -18.29 11.70 -5.29
C ALA A 67 -18.67 12.76 -4.23
N ARG A 68 -17.76 13.68 -3.86
CA ARG A 68 -18.10 14.86 -3.02
C ARG A 68 -18.54 16.06 -3.84
N LYS A 69 -17.99 16.22 -5.04
CA LYS A 69 -18.38 17.31 -5.95
C LYS A 69 -19.76 17.11 -6.57
N LYS A 70 -20.24 15.87 -6.61
CA LYS A 70 -21.56 15.46 -7.10
C LYS A 70 -22.56 15.29 -5.95
#